data_AF-A0A7J5U1D8-F1
#
_entry.id   AF-A0A7J5U1D8-F1
#
_cell.length_a   1.000
_cell.length_b   1.000
_cell.length_c   1.000
_cell.angle_alpha   90.00
_cell.angle_beta   90.00
_cell.angle_gamma   90.00
#
_symmetry.space_group_name_H-M   'P 1'
#
loop_
_entity.id
_entity.type
_entity.pdbx_description
1 polymer ?
#
loop_
_entity_poly.entity_id
_entity_poly.type
_entity_poly.pdbx_seq_one_letter_code
_entity_poly.pdbx_strand_id
1 'polypeptide(L)'
;MQAVYALRQAELSNQQIALDGIAENFQPDLNSMQPQDKRQLEGHRKLASVLFEEAIKANQPAEDEDAPTKVLKAANDGLVYYRNRGKKDRTHLAQMMIDEVQGIYDDYLRVLLLLVELGHAAQIDRERQYRDVDEEPFPFESTLYDNSVVKALASHQPLTNEAVRRNVNWTDDLLFVRKALKESLKQDATYRAYCEQKTHTPDEDQALVQYVLRTLVFKHELIRDFLAEIDLSWTENSEVVRGMAIKTLKSVQTMEGLKLEPLTDDWEEDLLFLNTLFNNVLDNDGQYEQLLADQLKNWDVERVAMLDRIILKLAVCELMSFPGIPVKVTINEYIELAKAYSTPKSGKFVNGILDNLSTKLQNEGKLRKSGRGLLDNK
;
A
#
# COMPACT_ATOMS: atom_id res chain seq x y z
N MET A 1 5.25 3.44 -4.26
CA MET A 1 5.62 4.84 -3.89
C MET A 1 5.85 4.99 -2.39
N GLN A 2 4.87 4.62 -1.55
CA GLN A 2 4.94 4.76 -0.08
C GLN A 2 6.17 4.07 0.53
N ALA A 3 6.50 2.85 0.11
CA ALA A 3 7.71 2.15 0.58
C ALA A 3 9.02 2.93 0.29
N VAL A 4 9.13 3.58 -0.87
CA VAL A 4 10.30 4.41 -1.21
C VAL A 4 10.32 5.67 -0.33
N TYR A 5 9.17 6.30 -0.09
CA TYR A 5 9.06 7.44 0.81
C TYR A 5 9.44 7.08 2.25
N ALA A 6 8.91 5.96 2.76
CA ALA A 6 9.23 5.45 4.08
C ALA A 6 10.73 5.15 4.22
N LEU A 7 11.36 4.59 3.19
CA LEU A 7 12.80 4.34 3.20
C LEU A 7 13.61 5.65 3.28
N ARG A 8 13.21 6.70 2.57
CA ARG A 8 13.86 8.01 2.67
C ARG A 8 13.75 8.61 4.07
N GLN A 9 12.59 8.48 4.71
CA GLN A 9 12.42 8.92 6.09
C GLN A 9 13.27 8.08 7.06
N ALA A 10 13.35 6.76 6.84
CA ALA A 10 14.19 5.87 7.62
C ALA A 10 15.68 6.22 7.47
N GLU A 11 16.15 6.51 6.24
CA GLU A 11 17.53 6.95 5.98
C GLU A 11 17.87 8.23 6.77
N LEU A 12 17.00 9.25 6.71
CA LEU A 12 17.20 10.50 7.46
C LEU A 12 17.25 10.25 8.97
N SER A 13 16.35 9.40 9.49
CA SER A 13 16.32 9.01 10.90
C SER A 13 17.59 8.26 11.30
N ASN A 14 18.02 7.29 10.50
CA ASN A 14 19.25 6.52 10.73
C ASN A 14 20.49 7.41 10.74
N GLN A 15 20.55 8.41 9.86
CA GLN A 15 21.63 9.39 9.84
C GLN A 15 21.66 10.20 11.14
N GLN A 16 20.51 10.67 11.62
CA GLN A 16 20.43 11.41 12.88
C GLN A 16 20.86 10.55 14.07
N ILE A 17 20.40 9.30 14.15
CA ILE A 17 20.80 8.37 15.23
C ILE A 17 22.31 8.10 15.20
N ALA A 18 22.90 7.96 14.02
CA ALA A 18 24.35 7.79 13.89
C ALA A 18 25.11 9.04 14.36
N LEU A 19 24.62 10.25 14.03
CA LEU A 19 25.19 11.50 14.52
C LEU A 19 25.09 11.64 16.04
N ASP A 20 23.98 11.21 16.64
CA ASP A 20 23.80 11.20 18.09
C ASP A 20 24.79 10.22 18.76
N GLY A 21 24.97 9.02 18.19
CA GLY A 21 25.99 8.07 18.66
C GLY A 21 27.43 8.58 18.51
N ILE A 22 27.71 9.33 17.43
CA ILE A 22 28.98 10.05 17.29
C ILE A 22 29.13 11.10 18.40
N ALA A 23 28.07 11.85 18.71
CA ALA A 23 28.08 12.86 19.76
C ALA A 23 28.35 12.25 21.15
N GLU A 24 27.74 11.10 21.46
CA GLU A 24 27.95 10.36 22.71
C GLU A 24 29.42 9.96 22.90
N ASN A 25 30.10 9.52 21.84
CA ASN A 25 31.52 9.14 21.89
C ASN A 25 32.47 10.28 22.31
N PHE A 26 32.03 11.53 22.19
CA PHE A 26 32.82 12.71 22.53
C PHE A 26 32.22 13.52 23.69
N GLN A 27 31.26 12.96 24.44
CA GLN A 27 30.80 13.57 25.69
C GLN A 27 31.90 13.50 26.76
N PRO A 28 31.99 14.48 27.67
CA PRO A 28 32.91 14.40 28.79
C PRO A 28 32.60 13.20 29.68
N ASP A 29 33.59 12.36 29.95
CA ASP A 29 33.43 11.26 30.89
C ASP A 29 33.38 11.81 32.33
N LEU A 30 32.18 11.76 32.92
CA LEU A 30 31.90 12.24 34.26
C LEU A 30 32.66 11.47 35.36
N ASN A 31 33.13 10.25 35.06
CA ASN A 31 33.88 9.41 35.99
C ASN A 31 35.40 9.59 35.86
N SER A 32 35.87 10.39 34.90
CA SER A 32 37.29 10.59 34.68
C SER A 32 37.90 11.43 35.79
N MET A 33 38.97 10.92 36.42
CA MET A 33 39.74 11.66 37.43
C MET A 33 40.62 12.76 36.83
N GLN A 34 40.75 12.84 35.50
CA GLN A 34 41.53 13.85 34.81
C GLN A 34 40.62 14.91 34.16
N PRO A 35 40.95 16.20 34.26
CA PRO A 35 40.23 17.25 33.55
C PRO A 35 40.26 17.02 32.04
N GLN A 36 39.08 16.95 31.43
CA GLN A 36 38.97 16.77 29.98
C GLN A 36 38.86 18.11 29.26
N ASP A 37 39.57 18.23 28.14
CA ASP A 37 39.48 19.42 27.29
C ASP A 37 38.18 19.39 26.49
N LYS A 38 37.17 20.10 27.00
CA LYS A 38 35.85 20.24 26.38
C LYS A 38 35.93 20.84 24.97
N ARG A 39 36.87 21.75 24.70
CA ARG A 39 37.01 22.36 23.36
C ARG A 39 37.55 21.34 22.37
N GLN A 40 38.51 20.53 22.81
CA GLN A 40 39.07 19.47 21.97
C GLN A 40 38.03 18.38 21.66
N LEU A 41 37.25 17.95 22.66
CA LEU A 41 36.15 16.99 22.47
C LEU A 41 35.09 17.49 21.50
N GLU A 42 34.68 18.76 21.65
CA GLU A 42 33.73 19.40 20.74
C GLU A 42 34.29 19.52 19.30
N GLY A 43 35.59 19.80 19.15
CA GLY A 43 36.26 19.79 17.85
C GLY A 43 36.27 18.40 17.20
N HIS A 44 36.62 17.36 17.95
CA HIS A 44 36.59 15.98 17.47
C HIS A 44 35.19 15.52 17.07
N ARG A 45 34.16 15.89 17.86
CA ARG A 45 32.75 15.62 17.54
C ARG A 45 32.37 16.18 16.18
N LYS A 46 32.62 17.48 15.97
CA LYS A 46 32.29 18.15 14.70
C LYS A 46 33.03 17.54 13.51
N LEU A 47 34.32 17.26 13.67
CA LEU A 47 35.11 16.64 12.60
C LEU A 47 34.59 15.24 12.26
N ALA A 48 34.26 14.42 13.28
CA ALA A 48 33.70 13.09 13.07
C ALA A 48 32.34 13.14 12.35
N SER A 49 31.47 14.09 12.72
CA SER A 49 30.17 14.29 12.06
C SER A 49 30.34 14.67 10.58
N VAL A 50 31.25 15.60 10.25
CA VAL A 50 31.51 16.00 8.86
C VAL A 50 32.06 14.83 8.05
N LEU A 51 33.07 14.13 8.58
CA LEU A 51 33.65 12.96 7.91
C LEU A 51 32.62 11.84 7.70
N PHE A 52 31.70 11.64 8.65
CA PHE A 52 30.59 10.71 8.50
C PHE A 52 29.62 11.11 7.39
N GLU A 53 29.23 12.39 7.31
CA GLU A 53 28.33 12.88 6.26
C GLU A 53 28.97 12.79 4.87
N GLU A 54 30.26 13.09 4.75
CA GLU A 54 31.03 12.92 3.52
C GLU A 54 31.14 11.45 3.12
N ALA A 55 31.39 10.56 4.09
CA ALA A 55 31.43 9.12 3.88
C ALA A 55 30.09 8.55 3.38
N ILE A 56 28.95 9.06 3.87
CA ILE A 56 27.62 8.73 3.33
C ILE A 56 27.51 9.18 1.87
N LYS A 57 27.86 10.44 1.56
CA LYS A 57 27.76 11.00 0.21
C LYS A 57 28.64 10.27 -0.81
N ALA A 58 29.87 9.95 -0.42
CA ALA A 58 30.82 9.20 -1.24
C ALA A 58 30.51 7.70 -1.31
N ASN A 59 29.65 7.21 -0.40
CA ASN A 59 29.44 5.80 -0.14
C ASN A 59 30.76 5.03 0.06
N GLN A 60 31.70 5.62 0.81
CA GLN A 60 33.02 5.08 1.11
C GLN A 60 33.37 5.35 2.58
N PRO A 61 34.23 4.53 3.22
CA PRO A 61 34.75 4.84 4.55
C PRO A 61 35.39 6.24 4.59
N ALA A 62 35.30 6.92 5.74
CA ALA A 62 35.99 8.17 5.96
C ALA A 62 37.51 7.93 6.02
N GLU A 63 38.25 8.68 5.21
CA GLU A 63 39.71 8.68 5.11
C GLU A 63 40.23 10.12 5.23
N ASP A 64 41.12 10.37 6.18
CA ASP A 64 41.79 11.66 6.39
C ASP A 64 43.09 11.38 7.17
N GLU A 65 44.25 11.64 6.55
CA GLU A 65 45.57 11.35 7.13
C GLU A 65 45.89 12.24 8.34
N ASP A 66 45.29 13.42 8.42
CA ASP A 66 45.49 14.40 9.48
C ASP A 66 44.48 14.23 10.63
N ALA A 67 43.42 13.43 10.42
CA ALA A 67 42.38 13.22 11.42
C ALA A 67 42.83 12.25 12.54
N PRO A 68 42.52 12.55 13.82
CA PRO A 68 42.80 11.64 14.92
C PRO A 68 42.11 10.28 14.75
N THR A 69 42.77 9.17 15.08
CA THR A 69 42.23 7.81 14.90
C THR A 69 40.86 7.61 15.55
N LYS A 70 40.61 8.23 16.71
CA LYS A 70 39.31 8.17 17.40
C LYS A 70 38.18 8.87 16.64
N VAL A 71 38.50 9.93 15.89
CA VAL A 71 37.55 10.65 15.03
C VAL A 71 37.19 9.79 13.84
N LEU A 72 38.19 9.27 13.12
CA LEU A 72 37.98 8.35 12.00
C LEU A 72 37.20 7.10 12.41
N LYS A 73 37.52 6.54 13.58
CA LYS A 73 36.79 5.39 14.12
C LYS A 73 35.32 5.74 14.37
N ALA A 74 35.02 6.84 15.06
CA ALA A 74 33.64 7.23 15.34
C ALA A 74 32.83 7.48 14.05
N ALA A 75 33.42 8.15 13.06
CA ALA A 75 32.78 8.38 11.77
C ALA A 75 32.50 7.06 11.03
N ASN A 76 33.48 6.16 10.97
CA ASN A 76 33.34 4.86 10.29
C ASN A 76 32.40 3.89 11.02
N ASP A 77 32.40 3.89 12.35
CA ASP A 77 31.44 3.12 13.16
C ASP A 77 30.00 3.62 12.89
N GLY A 78 29.81 4.94 12.82
CA GLY A 78 28.55 5.56 12.40
C GLY A 78 28.12 5.15 10.99
N LEU A 79 29.04 5.12 10.03
CA LEU A 79 28.78 4.68 8.66
C LEU A 79 28.36 3.21 8.60
N VAL A 80 29.03 2.34 9.36
CA VAL A 80 28.68 0.91 9.47
C VAL A 80 27.29 0.76 10.06
N TYR A 81 26.96 1.51 11.12
CA TYR A 81 25.63 1.54 11.70
C TYR A 81 24.57 1.94 10.66
N TYR A 82 24.76 3.08 9.99
CA TYR A 82 23.86 3.62 8.97
C TYR A 82 23.61 2.60 7.85
N ARG A 83 24.66 1.99 7.31
CA ARG A 83 24.57 0.98 6.24
C ARG A 83 23.82 -0.28 6.67
N ASN A 84 24.11 -0.77 7.87
CA ASN A 84 23.47 -1.98 8.38
C ASN A 84 21.98 -1.76 8.65
N ARG A 85 21.59 -0.57 9.15
CA ARG A 85 20.19 -0.18 9.30
C ARG A 85 19.50 -0.02 7.95
N GLY A 86 20.08 0.75 7.02
CA GLY A 86 19.50 0.95 5.69
C GLY A 86 19.26 -0.35 4.92
N LYS A 87 20.15 -1.35 5.04
CA LYS A 87 19.91 -2.70 4.46
C LYS A 87 18.69 -3.39 5.07
N LYS A 88 18.54 -3.34 6.40
CA LYS A 88 17.39 -3.94 7.09
C LYS A 88 16.09 -3.23 6.71
N ASP A 89 16.10 -1.90 6.67
CA ASP A 89 14.94 -1.10 6.32
C ASP A 89 14.51 -1.35 4.88
N ARG A 90 15.46 -1.44 3.94
CA ARG A 90 15.18 -1.80 2.54
C ARG A 90 14.48 -3.16 2.44
N THR A 91 14.99 -4.20 3.11
CA THR A 91 14.38 -5.53 3.09
C THR A 91 13.00 -5.52 3.75
N HIS A 92 12.86 -4.84 4.89
CA HIS A 92 11.61 -4.77 5.62
C HIS A 92 10.53 -4.04 4.80
N LEU A 93 10.84 -2.88 4.23
CA LEU A 93 9.89 -2.09 3.44
C LEU A 93 9.54 -2.75 2.10
N ALA A 94 10.46 -3.50 1.49
CA ALA A 94 10.14 -4.31 0.32
C ALA A 94 9.11 -5.40 0.66
N GLN A 95 9.28 -6.07 1.80
CA GLN A 95 8.34 -7.10 2.26
C GLN A 95 6.99 -6.48 2.64
N MET A 96 6.98 -5.38 3.40
CA MET A 96 5.75 -4.68 3.76
C MET A 96 4.93 -4.28 2.54
N MET A 97 5.57 -3.76 1.49
CA MET A 97 4.89 -3.41 0.25
C MET A 97 4.20 -4.62 -0.39
N ILE A 98 4.83 -5.80 -0.36
CA ILE A 98 4.26 -7.04 -0.91
C ILE A 98 3.08 -7.48 -0.05
N ASP A 99 3.23 -7.44 1.26
CA ASP A 99 2.20 -7.83 2.22
C ASP A 99 0.96 -6.90 2.09
N GLU A 100 1.16 -5.59 1.91
CA GLU A 100 0.09 -4.61 1.66
C GLU A 100 -0.70 -4.94 0.39
N VAL A 101 -0.01 -5.28 -0.71
CA VAL A 101 -0.69 -5.68 -1.97
C VAL A 101 -1.45 -7.00 -1.77
N GLN A 102 -0.87 -7.96 -1.05
CA GLN A 102 -1.54 -9.23 -0.75
C GLN A 102 -2.75 -9.05 0.18
N GLY A 103 -2.73 -8.03 1.03
CA GLY A 103 -3.83 -7.65 1.93
C GLY A 103 -5.11 -7.26 1.18
N ILE A 104 -5.01 -6.74 -0.05
CA ILE A 104 -6.18 -6.47 -0.91
C ILE A 104 -6.99 -7.74 -1.14
N TYR A 105 -6.31 -8.89 -1.32
CA TYR A 105 -6.99 -10.16 -1.48
C TYR A 105 -7.64 -10.63 -0.17
N ASP A 106 -7.01 -10.36 0.99
CA ASP A 106 -7.58 -10.69 2.29
C ASP A 106 -8.87 -9.90 2.55
N ASP A 107 -8.89 -8.63 2.18
CA ASP A 107 -10.08 -7.78 2.23
C ASP A 107 -11.20 -8.28 1.32
N TYR A 108 -10.84 -8.75 0.12
CA TYR A 108 -11.78 -9.40 -0.78
C TYR A 108 -12.41 -10.65 -0.16
N LEU A 109 -11.62 -11.54 0.45
CA LEU A 109 -12.15 -12.68 1.17
C LEU A 109 -13.03 -12.24 2.35
N ARG A 110 -12.58 -11.22 3.10
CA ARG A 110 -13.30 -10.68 4.27
C ARG A 110 -14.68 -10.15 3.89
N VAL A 111 -14.79 -9.44 2.77
CA VAL A 111 -16.06 -8.94 2.23
C VAL A 111 -16.99 -10.09 1.83
N LEU A 112 -16.48 -11.15 1.18
CA LEU A 112 -17.29 -12.31 0.83
C LEU A 112 -17.78 -13.06 2.08
N LEU A 113 -16.92 -13.24 3.06
CA LEU A 113 -17.26 -13.86 4.34
C LEU A 113 -18.25 -13.01 5.14
N LEU A 114 -18.18 -11.68 5.05
CA LEU A 114 -19.15 -10.79 5.70
C LEU A 114 -20.57 -11.08 5.20
N LEU A 115 -20.76 -11.34 3.91
CA LEU A 115 -22.07 -11.71 3.35
C LEU A 115 -22.59 -13.03 3.93
N VAL A 116 -21.69 -14.01 4.12
CA VAL A 116 -22.03 -15.29 4.77
C VAL A 116 -22.43 -15.08 6.22
N GLU A 117 -21.63 -14.31 6.97
CA GLU A 117 -21.88 -14.05 8.39
C GLU A 117 -23.12 -13.17 8.62
N LEU A 118 -23.44 -12.24 7.73
CA LEU A 118 -24.72 -11.52 7.74
C LEU A 118 -25.90 -12.49 7.53
N GLY A 119 -25.73 -13.50 6.67
CA GLY A 119 -26.67 -14.61 6.52
C GLY A 119 -26.86 -15.39 7.82
N HIS A 120 -25.77 -15.86 8.44
CA HIS A 120 -25.81 -16.56 9.73
C HIS A 120 -26.45 -15.72 10.84
N ALA A 121 -26.08 -14.44 10.94
CA ALA A 121 -26.66 -13.51 11.91
C ALA A 121 -28.16 -13.33 11.70
N ALA A 122 -28.61 -13.26 10.44
CA ALA A 122 -30.03 -13.20 10.10
C ALA A 122 -30.79 -14.48 10.49
N GLN A 123 -30.20 -15.66 10.28
CA GLN A 123 -30.79 -16.93 10.73
C GLN A 123 -30.92 -16.97 12.25
N ILE A 124 -29.85 -16.65 12.97
CA ILE A 124 -29.85 -16.64 14.44
C ILE A 124 -30.93 -15.68 14.96
N ASP A 125 -31.06 -14.49 14.35
CA ASP A 125 -32.08 -13.52 14.71
C ASP A 125 -33.51 -14.01 14.45
N ARG A 126 -33.75 -14.70 13.34
CA ARG A 126 -35.02 -15.36 13.01
C ARG A 126 -35.40 -16.42 14.05
N GLU A 127 -34.44 -17.21 14.52
CA GLU A 127 -34.65 -18.34 15.43
C GLU A 127 -34.74 -17.94 16.92
N ARG A 128 -34.60 -16.65 17.27
CA ARG A 128 -34.68 -16.17 18.66
C ARG A 128 -36.05 -16.43 19.29
N GLN A 129 -36.05 -17.15 20.41
CA GLN A 129 -37.24 -17.47 21.20
C GLN A 129 -37.74 -16.31 22.07
N TYR A 130 -36.83 -15.48 22.59
CA TYR A 130 -37.14 -14.37 23.49
C TYR A 130 -36.65 -13.07 22.88
N ARG A 131 -37.48 -12.03 22.96
CA ARG A 131 -37.22 -10.69 22.43
C ARG A 131 -37.63 -9.64 23.45
N ASP A 132 -36.96 -8.50 23.40
CA ASP A 132 -37.30 -7.38 24.26
C ASP A 132 -38.67 -6.82 23.86
N VAL A 133 -39.48 -6.43 24.85
CA VAL A 133 -40.87 -6.01 24.67
C VAL A 133 -40.99 -4.78 23.76
N ASP A 134 -39.95 -3.95 23.72
CA ASP A 134 -39.89 -2.69 22.98
C ASP A 134 -39.18 -2.84 21.61
N GLU A 135 -38.79 -4.04 21.20
CA GLU A 135 -38.15 -4.26 19.90
C GLU A 135 -39.21 -4.21 18.79
N GLU A 136 -39.17 -3.19 17.92
CA GLU A 136 -40.11 -3.08 16.80
C GLU A 136 -40.10 -4.35 15.94
N PRO A 137 -41.29 -4.82 15.51
CA PRO A 137 -41.41 -5.97 14.62
C PRO A 137 -40.84 -5.67 13.22
N PHE A 138 -39.52 -5.68 13.07
CA PHE A 138 -38.89 -5.85 11.76
C PHE A 138 -39.35 -7.17 11.15
N PRO A 139 -39.59 -7.29 9.82
CA PRO A 139 -40.08 -8.54 9.24
C PRO A 139 -39.23 -9.72 9.74
N PHE A 140 -39.87 -10.57 10.54
CA PHE A 140 -39.28 -11.68 11.27
C PHE A 140 -38.79 -12.82 10.35
N GLU A 141 -38.81 -12.58 9.05
CA GLU A 141 -38.66 -13.55 7.98
C GLU A 141 -37.45 -13.22 7.09
N SER A 142 -36.36 -12.68 7.67
CA SER A 142 -35.14 -12.47 6.88
C SER A 142 -34.64 -13.80 6.31
N THR A 143 -34.85 -14.00 5.01
CA THR A 143 -34.45 -15.17 4.22
C THR A 143 -33.02 -15.05 3.68
N LEU A 144 -32.23 -14.09 4.17
CA LEU A 144 -30.84 -13.88 3.70
C LEU A 144 -29.96 -15.12 3.86
N TYR A 145 -30.09 -15.88 4.95
CA TYR A 145 -29.41 -17.18 5.09
C TYR A 145 -29.84 -18.18 4.00
N ASP A 146 -31.10 -18.08 3.58
CA ASP A 146 -31.69 -18.97 2.60
C ASP A 146 -31.41 -18.60 1.15
N ASN A 147 -30.91 -17.38 0.92
CA ASN A 147 -30.52 -16.85 -0.38
C ASN A 147 -29.49 -17.75 -1.08
N SER A 148 -29.76 -18.06 -2.35
CA SER A 148 -28.95 -18.99 -3.15
C SER A 148 -27.49 -18.56 -3.30
N VAL A 149 -27.20 -17.26 -3.39
CA VAL A 149 -25.83 -16.74 -3.50
C VAL A 149 -25.10 -16.84 -2.16
N VAL A 150 -25.77 -16.52 -1.05
CA VAL A 150 -25.19 -16.65 0.30
C VAL A 150 -24.88 -18.12 0.61
N LYS A 151 -25.79 -19.04 0.27
CA LYS A 151 -25.55 -20.49 0.37
C LYS A 151 -24.41 -20.96 -0.53
N ALA A 152 -24.31 -20.44 -1.76
CA ALA A 152 -23.21 -20.76 -2.67
C ALA A 152 -21.87 -20.33 -2.06
N LEU A 153 -21.77 -19.14 -1.47
CA LEU A 153 -20.58 -18.68 -0.76
C LEU A 153 -20.25 -19.56 0.46
N ALA A 154 -21.24 -19.80 1.33
CA ALA A 154 -21.06 -20.56 2.57
C ALA A 154 -20.61 -22.01 2.33
N SER A 155 -21.02 -22.60 1.20
CA SER A 155 -20.67 -23.97 0.82
C SER A 155 -19.42 -24.06 -0.07
N HIS A 156 -18.77 -22.93 -0.40
CA HIS A 156 -17.67 -22.91 -1.35
C HIS A 156 -16.33 -23.29 -0.70
N GLN A 157 -15.90 -24.52 -0.91
CA GLN A 157 -14.65 -25.02 -0.33
C GLN A 157 -13.40 -24.18 -0.68
N PRO A 158 -13.20 -23.68 -1.92
CA PRO A 158 -12.07 -22.80 -2.22
C PRO A 158 -12.05 -21.50 -1.40
N LEU A 159 -13.21 -20.88 -1.12
CA LEU A 159 -13.29 -19.69 -0.27
C LEU A 159 -12.86 -20.02 1.16
N THR A 160 -13.40 -21.11 1.72
CA THR A 160 -13.04 -21.58 3.06
C THR A 160 -11.55 -21.91 3.17
N ASN A 161 -10.99 -22.60 2.17
CA ASN A 161 -9.57 -22.96 2.17
C ASN A 161 -8.65 -21.73 2.12
N GLU A 162 -8.96 -20.76 1.25
CA GLU A 162 -8.17 -19.53 1.15
C GLU A 162 -8.31 -18.65 2.39
N ALA A 163 -9.52 -18.55 2.96
CA ALA A 163 -9.76 -17.84 4.22
C ALA A 163 -8.93 -18.43 5.37
N VAL A 164 -8.91 -19.76 5.52
CA VAL A 164 -8.10 -20.45 6.53
C VAL A 164 -6.61 -20.25 6.28
N ARG A 165 -6.15 -20.39 5.03
CA ARG A 165 -4.75 -20.21 4.65
C ARG A 165 -4.21 -18.82 5.01
N ARG A 166 -5.04 -17.79 4.82
CA ARG A 166 -4.71 -16.38 5.07
C ARG A 166 -5.17 -15.88 6.44
N ASN A 167 -5.73 -16.75 7.27
CA ASN A 167 -6.27 -16.41 8.59
C ASN A 167 -7.33 -15.29 8.56
N VAL A 168 -8.14 -15.22 7.51
CA VAL A 168 -9.23 -14.24 7.35
C VAL A 168 -10.53 -14.82 7.92
N ASN A 169 -11.10 -14.17 8.93
CA ASN A 169 -12.35 -14.58 9.55
C ASN A 169 -13.02 -13.40 10.28
N TRP A 170 -14.23 -13.62 10.80
CA TRP A 170 -15.04 -12.65 11.54
C TRP A 170 -15.28 -13.07 13.00
N THR A 171 -14.54 -14.06 13.52
CA THR A 171 -14.83 -14.69 14.83
C THR A 171 -14.76 -13.69 15.98
N ASP A 172 -13.76 -12.80 15.95
CA ASP A 172 -13.57 -11.77 16.97
C ASP A 172 -14.52 -10.57 16.78
N ASP A 173 -15.12 -10.45 15.59
CA ASP A 173 -15.92 -9.30 15.15
C ASP A 173 -17.41 -9.64 14.95
N LEU A 174 -17.87 -10.78 15.48
CA LEU A 174 -19.29 -11.19 15.36
C LEU A 174 -20.27 -10.19 15.98
N LEU A 175 -19.84 -9.42 16.99
CA LEU A 175 -20.64 -8.32 17.56
C LEU A 175 -20.87 -7.23 16.53
N PHE A 176 -19.84 -6.89 15.75
CA PHE A 176 -19.95 -5.94 14.67
C PHE A 176 -20.87 -6.48 13.56
N VAL A 177 -20.76 -7.77 13.17
CA VAL A 177 -21.66 -8.36 12.15
C VAL A 177 -23.14 -8.21 12.56
N ARG A 178 -23.46 -8.48 13.83
CA ARG A 178 -24.82 -8.30 14.36
C ARG A 178 -25.26 -6.84 14.34
N LYS A 179 -24.35 -5.92 14.67
CA LYS A 179 -24.58 -4.47 14.61
C LYS A 179 -24.83 -4.02 13.17
N ALA A 180 -24.02 -4.46 12.21
CA ALA A 180 -24.17 -4.19 10.78
C ALA A 180 -25.53 -4.70 10.26
N LEU A 181 -25.93 -5.91 10.62
CA LEU A 181 -27.27 -6.41 10.28
C LEU A 181 -28.37 -5.48 10.84
N LYS A 182 -28.30 -5.09 12.11
CA LYS A 182 -29.34 -4.30 12.81
C LYS A 182 -29.43 -2.85 12.33
N GLU A 183 -28.29 -2.20 12.17
CA GLU A 183 -28.19 -0.75 11.93
C GLU A 183 -28.05 -0.40 10.44
N SER A 184 -27.60 -1.34 9.59
CA SER A 184 -27.52 -1.15 8.13
C SER A 184 -28.64 -1.91 7.42
N LEU A 185 -28.56 -3.25 7.34
CA LEU A 185 -29.48 -4.05 6.52
C LEU A 185 -30.93 -3.91 6.98
N LYS A 186 -31.20 -4.02 8.28
CA LYS A 186 -32.55 -3.88 8.81
C LYS A 186 -33.09 -2.44 8.74
N GLN A 187 -32.30 -1.43 8.43
CA GLN A 187 -32.83 -0.08 8.19
C GLN A 187 -33.07 0.20 6.71
N ASP A 188 -32.58 -0.67 5.82
CA ASP A 188 -32.69 -0.49 4.38
C ASP A 188 -34.03 -0.98 3.82
N ALA A 189 -34.68 -0.12 3.00
CA ALA A 189 -35.99 -0.40 2.41
C ALA A 189 -35.97 -1.54 1.39
N THR A 190 -34.88 -1.69 0.62
CA THR A 190 -34.75 -2.75 -0.39
C THR A 190 -34.60 -4.12 0.28
N TYR A 191 -33.77 -4.17 1.33
CA TYR A 191 -33.63 -5.38 2.15
C TYR A 191 -34.94 -5.76 2.84
N ARG A 192 -35.66 -4.78 3.41
CA ARG A 192 -37.00 -5.00 3.99
C ARG A 192 -37.98 -5.58 2.99
N ALA A 193 -38.08 -4.99 1.79
CA ALA A 193 -38.99 -5.44 0.74
C ALA A 193 -38.67 -6.87 0.26
N TYR A 194 -37.39 -7.24 0.21
CA TYR A 194 -37.00 -8.63 -0.06
C TYR A 194 -37.49 -9.55 1.06
N CYS A 195 -37.29 -9.20 2.33
CA CYS A 195 -37.71 -10.02 3.47
C CYS A 195 -39.23 -10.18 3.62
N GLU A 196 -40.05 -9.34 2.97
CA GLU A 196 -41.51 -9.49 2.95
C GLU A 196 -42.00 -10.63 2.04
N GLN A 197 -41.16 -11.09 1.10
CA GLN A 197 -41.47 -12.20 0.23
C GLN A 197 -40.88 -13.50 0.81
N LYS A 198 -41.64 -14.60 0.74
CA LYS A 198 -41.24 -15.87 1.35
C LYS A 198 -40.33 -16.72 0.45
N THR A 199 -40.37 -16.47 -0.84
CA THR A 199 -39.68 -17.26 -1.87
C THR A 199 -39.14 -16.33 -2.92
N HIS A 200 -37.91 -16.58 -3.35
CA HIS A 200 -37.22 -15.78 -4.34
C HIS A 200 -36.70 -16.65 -5.47
N THR A 201 -36.70 -16.07 -6.66
CA THR A 201 -35.99 -16.62 -7.81
C THR A 201 -34.47 -16.40 -7.65
N PRO A 202 -33.63 -17.20 -8.33
CA PRO A 202 -32.18 -16.99 -8.33
C PRO A 202 -31.76 -15.58 -8.78
N ASP A 203 -32.56 -14.93 -9.65
CA ASP A 203 -32.28 -13.58 -10.13
C ASP A 203 -32.59 -12.51 -9.06
N GLU A 204 -33.67 -12.68 -8.29
CA GLU A 204 -33.98 -11.82 -7.15
C GLU A 204 -32.93 -11.96 -6.05
N ASP A 205 -32.48 -13.19 -5.78
CA ASP A 205 -31.41 -13.47 -4.83
C ASP A 205 -30.09 -12.78 -5.23
N GLN A 206 -29.73 -12.90 -6.50
CA GLN A 206 -28.57 -12.26 -7.09
C GLN A 206 -28.66 -10.74 -7.01
N ALA A 207 -29.83 -10.18 -7.35
CA ALA A 207 -30.07 -8.75 -7.32
C ALA A 207 -29.92 -8.19 -5.90
N LEU A 208 -30.47 -8.88 -4.89
CA LEU A 208 -30.32 -8.48 -3.50
C LEU A 208 -28.86 -8.48 -3.07
N VAL A 209 -28.13 -9.58 -3.27
CA VAL A 209 -26.76 -9.69 -2.75
C VAL A 209 -25.83 -8.69 -3.45
N GLN A 210 -26.05 -8.42 -4.75
CA GLN A 210 -25.36 -7.32 -5.44
C GLN A 210 -25.71 -5.95 -4.86
N TYR A 211 -26.96 -5.71 -4.48
CA TYR A 211 -27.38 -4.49 -3.81
C TYR A 211 -26.73 -4.34 -2.43
N VAL A 212 -26.80 -5.39 -1.60
CA VAL A 212 -26.17 -5.43 -0.27
C VAL A 212 -24.69 -5.14 -0.38
N LEU A 213 -23.97 -5.78 -1.31
CA LEU A 213 -22.55 -5.50 -1.55
C LEU A 213 -22.34 -4.02 -1.92
N ARG A 214 -22.99 -3.53 -2.98
CA ARG A 214 -22.70 -2.22 -3.58
C ARG A 214 -23.15 -1.04 -2.73
N THR A 215 -24.24 -1.20 -1.98
CA THR A 215 -24.93 -0.10 -1.29
C THR A 215 -24.75 -0.19 0.21
N LEU A 216 -24.74 -1.39 0.78
CA LEU A 216 -24.63 -1.55 2.22
C LEU A 216 -23.18 -1.77 2.63
N VAL A 217 -22.50 -2.78 2.09
CA VAL A 217 -21.12 -3.09 2.48
C VAL A 217 -20.15 -1.96 2.11
N PHE A 218 -20.19 -1.48 0.86
CA PHE A 218 -19.21 -0.49 0.37
C PHE A 218 -19.58 0.98 0.60
N LYS A 219 -20.83 1.30 0.97
CA LYS A 219 -21.27 2.71 1.09
C LYS A 219 -21.89 3.07 2.43
N HIS A 220 -22.41 2.10 3.20
CA HIS A 220 -22.96 2.41 4.50
C HIS A 220 -21.83 2.78 5.46
N GLU A 221 -21.91 3.95 6.09
CA GLU A 221 -20.82 4.54 6.89
C GLU A 221 -20.33 3.56 7.97
N LEU A 222 -21.24 2.95 8.73
CA LEU A 222 -20.89 1.94 9.76
C LEU A 222 -19.99 0.81 9.23
N ILE A 223 -20.27 0.28 8.03
CA ILE A 223 -19.53 -0.87 7.50
C ILE A 223 -18.23 -0.42 6.84
N ARG A 224 -18.30 0.65 6.05
CA ARG A 224 -17.13 1.26 5.43
C ARG A 224 -16.08 1.65 6.47
N ASP A 225 -16.50 2.32 7.54
CA ASP A 225 -15.59 2.84 8.56
C ASP A 225 -14.95 1.69 9.35
N PHE A 226 -15.70 0.64 9.67
CA PHE A 226 -15.15 -0.56 10.31
C PHE A 226 -14.13 -1.29 9.42
N LEU A 227 -14.39 -1.41 8.11
CA LEU A 227 -13.43 -1.99 7.18
C LEU A 227 -12.16 -1.12 7.05
N ALA A 228 -12.30 0.21 7.10
CA ALA A 228 -11.17 1.14 7.12
C ALA A 228 -10.38 1.13 8.44
N GLU A 229 -10.99 0.71 9.55
CA GLU A 229 -10.28 0.46 10.81
C GLU A 229 -9.43 -0.82 10.74
N ILE A 230 -9.86 -1.81 9.94
CA ILE A 230 -9.12 -3.05 9.73
C ILE A 230 -7.96 -2.85 8.73
N ASP A 231 -8.24 -2.25 7.56
CA ASP A 231 -7.24 -1.87 6.58
C ASP A 231 -7.16 -0.35 6.45
N LEU A 232 -6.04 0.23 6.86
CA LEU A 232 -5.78 1.66 6.71
C LEU A 232 -5.74 2.11 5.24
N SER A 233 -5.51 1.18 4.31
CA SER A 233 -5.50 1.40 2.85
C SER A 233 -6.85 1.10 2.19
N TRP A 234 -7.90 0.88 2.99
CA TRP A 234 -9.22 0.51 2.48
C TRP A 234 -9.77 1.54 1.49
N THR A 235 -9.52 2.82 1.71
CA THR A 235 -10.03 3.90 0.85
C THR A 235 -9.50 3.74 -0.58
N GLU A 236 -8.22 3.39 -0.73
CA GLU A 236 -7.55 3.14 -1.99
C GLU A 236 -7.96 1.80 -2.62
N ASN A 237 -8.05 0.76 -1.78
CA ASN A 237 -8.20 -0.62 -2.24
C ASN A 237 -9.66 -1.03 -2.50
N SER A 238 -10.62 -0.36 -1.85
CA SER A 238 -12.03 -0.77 -1.82
C SER A 238 -12.67 -0.92 -3.20
N GLU A 239 -12.31 -0.09 -4.19
CA GLU A 239 -12.86 -0.23 -5.55
C GLU A 239 -12.36 -1.50 -6.27
N VAL A 240 -11.12 -1.92 -6.02
CA VAL A 240 -10.58 -3.19 -6.54
C VAL A 240 -11.30 -4.37 -5.88
N VAL A 241 -11.37 -4.35 -4.55
CA VAL A 241 -12.07 -5.36 -3.73
C VAL A 241 -13.53 -5.49 -4.17
N ARG A 242 -14.20 -4.35 -4.39
CA ARG A 242 -15.58 -4.28 -4.90
C ARG A 242 -15.70 -4.89 -6.29
N GLY A 243 -14.79 -4.58 -7.19
CA GLY A 243 -14.75 -5.14 -8.54
C GLY A 243 -14.65 -6.67 -8.53
N MET A 244 -13.73 -7.20 -7.72
CA MET A 244 -13.54 -8.65 -7.54
C MET A 244 -14.78 -9.31 -6.94
N ALA A 245 -15.30 -8.78 -5.84
CA ALA A 245 -16.50 -9.29 -5.19
C ALA A 245 -17.72 -9.29 -6.13
N ILE A 246 -17.92 -8.22 -6.90
CA ILE A 246 -19.02 -8.15 -7.89
C ILE A 246 -18.91 -9.27 -8.93
N LYS A 247 -17.70 -9.50 -9.48
CA LYS A 247 -17.46 -10.55 -10.48
C LYS A 247 -17.67 -11.94 -9.90
N THR A 248 -17.13 -12.22 -8.71
CA THR A 248 -17.33 -13.47 -8.00
C THR A 248 -18.79 -13.75 -7.73
N LEU A 249 -19.55 -12.79 -7.19
CA LEU A 249 -20.98 -12.98 -6.97
C LEU A 249 -21.74 -13.25 -8.28
N LYS A 250 -21.37 -12.60 -9.40
CA LYS A 250 -21.99 -12.87 -10.71
C LYS A 250 -21.73 -14.27 -11.24
N SER A 251 -20.59 -14.88 -10.88
CA SER A 251 -20.23 -16.21 -11.35
C SER A 251 -21.19 -17.31 -10.85
N VAL A 252 -21.90 -17.10 -9.73
CA VAL A 252 -22.83 -18.08 -9.14
C VAL A 252 -23.88 -18.59 -10.14
N GLN A 253 -24.41 -17.70 -10.99
CA GLN A 253 -25.44 -18.05 -11.97
C GLN A 253 -24.86 -18.62 -13.28
N THR A 254 -23.54 -18.72 -13.41
CA THR A 254 -22.89 -19.30 -14.60
C THR A 254 -22.89 -20.82 -14.55
N MET A 255 -22.66 -21.47 -15.70
CA MET A 255 -22.56 -22.94 -15.76
C MET A 255 -21.40 -23.50 -14.94
N GLU A 256 -20.35 -22.71 -14.70
CA GLU A 256 -19.18 -23.11 -13.91
C GLU A 256 -19.42 -22.95 -12.40
N GLY A 257 -20.48 -22.24 -12.00
CA GLY A 257 -20.76 -21.92 -10.61
C GLY A 257 -19.84 -20.83 -10.03
N LEU A 258 -19.85 -20.70 -8.71
CA LEU A 258 -19.07 -19.70 -7.99
C LEU A 258 -17.57 -19.88 -8.24
N LYS A 259 -16.90 -18.80 -8.64
CA LYS A 259 -15.46 -18.72 -8.88
C LYS A 259 -14.87 -17.50 -8.18
N LEU A 260 -13.78 -17.71 -7.44
CA LEU A 260 -13.02 -16.62 -6.85
C LEU A 260 -12.22 -15.90 -7.94
N GLU A 261 -12.22 -14.58 -7.90
CA GLU A 261 -11.36 -13.77 -8.77
C GLU A 261 -9.94 -13.74 -8.19
N PRO A 262 -8.90 -14.01 -8.99
CA PRO A 262 -7.53 -13.73 -8.56
C PRO A 262 -7.31 -12.22 -8.44
N LEU A 263 -6.36 -11.80 -7.60
CA LEU A 263 -6.01 -10.38 -7.49
C LEU A 263 -5.45 -9.85 -8.81
N THR A 264 -4.62 -10.66 -9.46
CA THR A 264 -4.01 -10.36 -10.76
C THR A 264 -3.97 -11.60 -11.64
N ASP A 265 -3.79 -11.42 -12.95
CA ASP A 265 -3.74 -12.53 -13.90
C ASP A 265 -2.49 -13.40 -13.70
N ASP A 266 -1.36 -12.77 -13.34
CA ASP A 266 -0.08 -13.44 -13.08
C ASP A 266 0.65 -12.77 -11.90
N TRP A 267 0.42 -13.32 -10.69
CA TRP A 267 1.04 -12.82 -9.47
C TRP A 267 2.58 -12.92 -9.49
N GLU A 268 3.15 -13.90 -10.19
CA GLU A 268 4.60 -14.05 -10.24
C GLU A 268 5.23 -12.94 -11.10
N GLU A 269 4.60 -12.60 -12.22
CA GLU A 269 5.00 -11.46 -13.06
C GLU A 269 4.86 -10.13 -12.30
N ASP A 270 3.74 -9.92 -11.60
CA ASP A 270 3.53 -8.69 -10.83
C ASP A 270 4.48 -8.57 -9.64
N LEU A 271 4.77 -9.68 -8.96
CA LEU A 271 5.75 -9.70 -7.88
C LEU A 271 7.15 -9.36 -8.39
N LEU A 272 7.52 -9.88 -9.57
CA LEU A 272 8.78 -9.53 -10.22
C LEU A 272 8.80 -8.05 -10.61
N PHE A 273 7.70 -7.52 -11.16
CA PHE A 273 7.56 -6.10 -11.49
C PHE A 273 7.77 -5.21 -10.27
N LEU A 274 7.04 -5.45 -9.18
CA LEU A 274 7.10 -4.67 -7.94
C LEU A 274 8.51 -4.65 -7.35
N ASN A 275 9.14 -5.83 -7.22
CA ASN A 275 10.50 -5.95 -6.71
C ASN A 275 11.52 -5.28 -7.62
N THR A 276 11.39 -5.45 -8.94
CA THR A 276 12.32 -4.86 -9.91
C THR A 276 12.22 -3.34 -9.88
N LEU A 277 11.01 -2.78 -9.84
CA LEU A 277 10.79 -1.33 -9.79
C LEU A 277 11.34 -0.76 -8.48
N PHE A 278 11.04 -1.39 -7.35
CA PHE A 278 11.52 -0.95 -6.04
C PHE A 278 13.05 -1.00 -5.93
N ASN A 279 13.69 -2.07 -6.41
CA ASN A 279 15.14 -2.17 -6.33
C ASN A 279 15.83 -1.23 -7.32
N ASN A 280 15.36 -1.18 -8.58
CA ASN A 280 15.97 -0.33 -9.60
C ASN A 280 15.88 1.16 -9.27
N VAL A 281 14.79 1.63 -8.67
CA VAL A 281 14.66 3.05 -8.28
C VAL A 281 15.67 3.44 -7.21
N LEU A 282 16.01 2.52 -6.30
CA LEU A 282 16.99 2.74 -5.24
C LEU A 282 18.42 2.62 -5.76
N ASP A 283 18.70 1.59 -6.56
CA ASP A 283 20.05 1.30 -7.05
C ASP A 283 20.53 2.34 -8.08
N ASN A 284 19.60 2.98 -8.81
CA ASN A 284 19.90 3.99 -9.82
C ASN A 284 19.49 5.42 -9.39
N ASP A 285 19.25 5.65 -8.11
CA ASP A 285 18.72 6.91 -7.60
C ASP A 285 19.54 8.14 -8.01
N GLY A 286 20.87 8.06 -7.91
CA GLY A 286 21.77 9.15 -8.29
C GLY A 286 21.72 9.46 -9.80
N GLN A 287 21.57 8.43 -10.64
CA GLN A 287 21.39 8.61 -12.08
C GLN A 287 20.05 9.31 -12.39
N TYR A 288 18.97 8.88 -11.75
CA TYR A 288 17.65 9.48 -11.97
C TYR A 288 17.59 10.92 -11.44
N GLU A 289 18.24 11.21 -10.32
CA GLU A 289 18.40 12.58 -9.80
C GLU A 289 19.10 13.48 -10.83
N GLN A 290 20.20 13.02 -11.43
CA GLN A 290 20.92 13.79 -12.45
C GLN A 290 20.07 14.02 -13.71
N LEU A 291 19.34 13.01 -14.18
CA LEU A 291 18.43 13.14 -15.33
C LEU A 291 17.33 14.17 -15.08
N LEU A 292 16.79 14.20 -13.86
CA LEU A 292 15.75 15.14 -13.46
C LEU A 292 16.29 16.55 -13.23
N ALA A 293 17.47 16.70 -12.64
CA ALA A 293 18.09 18.00 -12.37
C ALA A 293 18.21 18.87 -13.63
N ASP A 294 18.50 18.26 -14.78
CA ASP A 294 18.53 18.95 -16.08
C ASP A 294 17.18 19.53 -16.50
N GLN A 295 16.08 18.83 -16.20
CA GLN A 295 14.72 19.25 -16.55
C GLN A 295 14.16 20.24 -15.54
N LEU A 296 14.67 20.21 -14.31
CA LEU A 296 14.25 21.07 -13.22
C LEU A 296 14.99 22.41 -13.18
N LYS A 297 15.89 22.73 -14.11
CA LYS A 297 16.64 24.02 -14.09
C LYS A 297 15.76 25.27 -14.05
N ASN A 298 14.54 25.19 -14.59
CA ASN A 298 13.55 26.29 -14.57
C ASN A 298 12.61 26.21 -13.36
N TRP A 299 12.76 25.20 -12.51
CA TRP A 299 11.97 24.96 -11.33
C TRP A 299 12.88 25.10 -10.11
N ASP A 300 12.36 25.70 -9.05
CA ASP A 300 13.10 25.75 -7.79
C ASP A 300 13.16 24.33 -7.21
N VAL A 301 14.26 23.61 -7.46
CA VAL A 301 14.46 22.20 -7.09
C VAL A 301 14.29 22.00 -5.58
N GLU A 302 14.66 23.01 -4.79
CA GLU A 302 14.52 23.02 -3.33
C GLU A 302 13.05 23.13 -2.88
N ARG A 303 12.14 23.56 -3.77
CA ARG A 303 10.69 23.64 -3.52
C ARG A 303 9.90 22.46 -4.07
N VAL A 304 10.54 21.50 -4.74
CA VAL A 304 9.84 20.32 -5.25
C VAL A 304 9.52 19.40 -4.07
N ALA A 305 8.24 19.07 -3.90
CA ALA A 305 7.81 18.17 -2.85
C ALA A 305 8.56 16.83 -2.94
N MET A 306 8.93 16.26 -1.80
CA MET A 306 9.65 14.96 -1.76
C MET A 306 8.87 13.87 -2.51
N LEU A 307 7.54 13.86 -2.40
CA LEU A 307 6.68 12.93 -3.12
C LEU A 307 6.76 13.11 -4.64
N ASP A 308 6.78 14.36 -5.14
CA ASP A 308 6.92 14.61 -6.58
C ASP A 308 8.26 14.08 -7.12
N ARG A 309 9.35 14.24 -6.34
CA ARG A 309 10.66 13.67 -6.71
C ARG A 309 10.62 12.15 -6.78
N ILE A 310 9.98 11.50 -5.82
CA ILE A 310 9.83 10.03 -5.79
C ILE A 310 8.99 9.55 -6.98
N ILE A 311 7.86 10.21 -7.25
CA ILE A 311 6.97 9.91 -8.38
C ILE A 311 7.73 10.03 -9.70
N LEU A 312 8.46 11.13 -9.88
CA LEU A 312 9.27 11.34 -11.08
C LEU A 312 10.34 10.24 -11.22
N LYS A 313 11.06 9.89 -10.15
CA LYS A 313 12.08 8.83 -10.19
C LYS A 313 11.49 7.45 -10.51
N LEU A 314 10.34 7.10 -9.94
CA LEU A 314 9.63 5.87 -10.28
C LEU A 314 9.22 5.86 -11.76
N ALA A 315 8.69 6.98 -12.27
CA ALA A 315 8.36 7.11 -13.68
C ALA A 315 9.58 6.95 -14.60
N VAL A 316 10.72 7.59 -14.27
CA VAL A 316 11.97 7.42 -15.04
C VAL A 316 12.41 5.95 -15.02
N CYS A 317 12.39 5.33 -13.85
CA CYS A 317 12.73 3.92 -13.68
C CYS A 317 11.82 3.03 -14.54
N GLU A 318 10.51 3.27 -14.52
CA GLU A 318 9.56 2.48 -15.32
C GLU A 318 9.78 2.66 -16.83
N LEU A 319 9.95 3.92 -17.26
CA LEU A 319 10.21 4.25 -18.65
C LEU A 319 11.45 3.53 -19.20
N MET A 320 12.52 3.47 -18.41
CA MET A 320 13.83 2.94 -18.83
C MET A 320 13.96 1.42 -18.64
N SER A 321 13.37 0.86 -17.59
CA SER A 321 13.58 -0.55 -17.22
C SER A 321 12.50 -1.49 -17.72
N PHE A 322 11.32 -0.99 -18.11
CA PHE A 322 10.17 -1.82 -18.47
C PHE A 322 9.76 -1.59 -19.93
N PRO A 323 10.34 -2.35 -20.87
CA PRO A 323 10.10 -2.17 -22.31
C PRO A 323 8.66 -2.54 -22.71
N GLY A 324 8.00 -3.43 -21.95
CA GLY A 324 6.63 -3.87 -22.21
C GLY A 324 5.54 -2.83 -21.95
N ILE A 325 5.85 -1.76 -21.20
CA ILE A 325 4.86 -0.75 -20.81
C ILE A 325 4.96 0.46 -21.75
N PRO A 326 3.86 0.86 -22.43
CA PRO A 326 3.85 2.02 -23.31
C PRO A 326 4.21 3.32 -22.57
N VAL A 327 5.00 4.20 -23.20
CA VAL A 327 5.42 5.49 -22.62
C VAL A 327 4.23 6.30 -22.10
N LYS A 328 3.16 6.42 -22.90
CA LYS A 328 1.96 7.19 -22.55
C LYS A 328 1.21 6.60 -21.35
N VAL A 329 1.22 5.28 -21.19
CA VAL A 329 0.59 4.60 -20.05
C VAL A 329 1.36 4.96 -18.79
N THR A 330 2.68 4.75 -18.78
CA THR A 330 3.56 5.16 -17.67
C THR A 330 3.31 6.62 -17.27
N ILE A 331 3.37 7.55 -18.23
CA ILE A 331 3.16 8.99 -17.93
C ILE A 331 1.80 9.25 -17.29
N ASN A 332 0.73 8.70 -17.83
CA ASN A 332 -0.62 8.89 -17.29
C ASN A 332 -0.75 8.36 -15.86
N GLU A 333 -0.25 7.16 -15.57
CA GLU A 333 -0.35 6.57 -14.23
C GLU A 333 0.38 7.42 -13.17
N TYR A 334 1.59 7.88 -13.47
CA TYR A 334 2.34 8.73 -12.52
C TYR A 334 1.73 10.14 -12.36
N ILE A 335 0.99 10.65 -13.36
CA ILE A 335 0.23 11.89 -13.21
C ILE A 335 -0.94 11.71 -12.25
N GLU A 336 -1.68 10.60 -12.35
CA GLU A 336 -2.78 10.31 -11.42
C GLU A 336 -2.26 10.10 -10.00
N LEU A 337 -1.14 9.39 -9.83
CA LEU A 337 -0.46 9.27 -8.54
C LEU A 337 -0.07 10.65 -7.96
N ALA A 338 0.43 11.56 -8.78
CA ALA A 338 0.79 12.92 -8.34
C ALA A 338 -0.43 13.74 -7.90
N LYS A 339 -1.58 13.57 -8.56
CA LYS A 339 -2.83 14.22 -8.16
C LYS A 339 -3.38 13.67 -6.85
N ALA A 340 -3.25 12.36 -6.64
CA ALA A 340 -3.79 11.69 -5.47
C ALA A 340 -2.97 11.97 -4.20
N TYR A 341 -1.64 11.98 -4.28
CA TYR A 341 -0.78 11.94 -3.09
C TYR A 341 0.02 13.21 -2.80
N SER A 342 0.12 14.15 -3.75
CA SER A 342 1.01 15.30 -3.62
C SER A 342 0.23 16.62 -3.56
N THR A 343 0.79 17.71 -4.06
CA THR A 343 0.16 19.04 -4.00
C THR A 343 -0.88 19.22 -5.13
N PRO A 344 -1.84 20.16 -5.00
CA PRO A 344 -2.81 20.44 -6.05
C PRO A 344 -2.21 20.82 -7.43
N LYS A 345 -0.94 21.24 -7.46
CA LYS A 345 -0.22 21.59 -8.69
C LYS A 345 0.63 20.45 -9.25
N SER A 346 0.80 19.37 -8.49
CA SER A 346 1.75 18.29 -8.80
C SER A 346 1.41 17.52 -10.06
N GLY A 347 0.13 17.26 -10.36
CA GLY A 347 -0.25 16.60 -11.61
C GLY A 347 0.22 17.34 -12.88
N LYS A 348 0.08 18.67 -12.91
CA LYS A 348 0.56 19.50 -14.04
C LYS A 348 2.09 19.55 -14.10
N PHE A 349 2.71 19.65 -12.94
CA PHE A 349 4.17 19.66 -12.81
C PHE A 349 4.79 18.35 -13.30
N VAL A 350 4.32 17.21 -12.80
CA VAL A 350 4.79 15.88 -13.20
C VAL A 350 4.58 15.65 -14.69
N ASN A 351 3.41 15.99 -15.23
CA ASN A 351 3.16 15.90 -16.68
C ASN A 351 4.21 16.68 -17.49
N GLY A 352 4.44 17.95 -17.15
CA GLY A 352 5.39 18.80 -17.88
C GLY A 352 6.83 18.29 -17.83
N ILE A 353 7.26 17.69 -16.71
CA ILE A 353 8.60 17.09 -16.60
C ILE A 353 8.69 15.79 -17.40
N LEU A 354 7.70 14.90 -17.29
CA LEU A 354 7.73 13.60 -17.94
C LEU A 354 7.58 13.69 -19.47
N ASP A 355 6.79 14.62 -19.99
CA ASP A 355 6.67 14.86 -21.44
C ASP A 355 8.01 15.30 -22.05
N ASN A 356 8.69 16.25 -21.41
CA ASN A 356 10.01 16.71 -21.86
C ASN A 356 11.07 15.62 -21.73
N LEU A 357 11.08 14.91 -20.60
CA LEU A 357 12.05 13.87 -20.33
C LEU A 357 11.88 12.67 -21.26
N SER A 358 10.64 12.22 -21.50
CA SER A 358 10.39 11.09 -22.40
C SER A 358 10.84 11.40 -23.84
N THR A 359 10.58 12.62 -24.33
CA THR A 359 11.07 13.10 -25.63
C THR A 359 12.60 13.10 -25.68
N LYS A 360 13.27 13.59 -24.63
CA LYS A 360 14.75 13.57 -24.53
C LYS A 360 15.30 12.15 -24.56
N LEU A 361 14.76 11.25 -23.72
CA LEU A 361 15.20 9.87 -23.63
C LEU A 361 14.96 9.09 -24.94
N GLN A 362 13.88 9.41 -25.67
CA GLN A 362 13.62 8.86 -26.99
C GLN A 362 14.66 9.32 -28.02
N ASN A 363 14.96 10.62 -28.08
CA ASN A 363 15.96 11.18 -28.99
C ASN A 363 17.37 10.67 -28.71
N GLU A 364 17.68 10.37 -27.45
CA GLU A 364 18.96 9.77 -27.02
C GLU A 364 19.03 8.24 -27.25
N GLY A 365 17.96 7.61 -27.77
CA GLY A 365 17.90 6.17 -27.96
C GLY A 365 17.90 5.35 -26.67
N LYS A 366 17.59 5.99 -25.54
CA LYS A 366 17.55 5.38 -24.20
C LYS A 366 16.21 4.72 -23.88
N LEU A 367 15.14 5.08 -24.59
CA LEU A 367 13.86 4.37 -24.51
C LEU A 367 13.81 3.25 -25.54
N ARG A 368 13.79 2.01 -25.06
CA ARG A 368 13.53 0.82 -25.87
C ARG A 368 12.23 0.21 -25.40
N LYS A 369 11.13 0.51 -26.09
CA LYS A 369 9.83 -0.13 -25.82
C LYS A 369 9.63 -1.30 -26.79
N SER A 370 9.20 -2.43 -26.27
CA SER A 370 8.94 -3.67 -27.01
C SER A 370 7.92 -4.50 -26.23
N GLY A 371 6.82 -4.91 -26.87
CA GLY A 371 5.73 -5.66 -26.22
C GLY A 371 4.56 -5.90 -27.18
N ARG A 372 3.54 -6.67 -26.75
CA ARG A 372 2.34 -6.96 -27.55
C ARG A 372 1.64 -5.65 -27.93
N GLY A 373 1.67 -5.30 -29.22
CA GLY A 373 1.08 -4.06 -29.75
C GLY A 373 2.01 -2.83 -29.78
N LEU A 374 3.29 -2.96 -29.41
CA LEU A 374 4.27 -1.87 -29.33
C LEU A 374 5.36 -1.94 -30.41
N LEU A 375 5.11 -2.61 -31.53
CA LEU A 375 6.00 -2.60 -32.69
C LEU A 375 5.91 -1.24 -33.41
N ASP A 376 6.34 -0.17 -32.75
CA ASP A 376 6.65 1.11 -33.38
C ASP A 376 8.04 1.55 -32.92
N ASN A 377 9.04 0.93 -33.55
CA ASN A 377 10.34 1.52 -33.81
C ASN A 377 10.77 0.99 -35.19
N LYS A 378 10.18 1.56 -36.24
CA LYS A 378 10.75 1.58 -37.59
C LYS A 378 11.23 2.98 -37.90
#